data_AF-A0AAD7XNS2-F1
#
_entry.id   AF-A0AAD7XNS2-F1
#
_cell.length_a   1.000
_cell.length_b   1.000
_cell.length_c   1.000
_cell.angle_alpha   90.00
_cell.angle_beta   90.00
_cell.angle_gamma   90.00
#
_symmetry.space_group_name_H-M   'P 1'
#
loop_
_entity.id
_entity.type
_entity.pdbx_description
1 polymer ?
#
loop_
_entity_poly.entity_id
_entity_poly.type
_entity_poly.pdbx_seq_one_letter_code
_entity_poly.pdbx_strand_id
1 'polypeptide(L)'
;TACRCVESLPDASQQKNHTARNKTVREHAKGIRKVPNFRYKPLKGMDPKFLRNQRYAKKWQKGGRHADEEDKSEEDVEEEEEEEEEDD
;
A
#
# COMPACT_ATOMS: atom_id res chain seq x y z
N THR A 1 42.19 -60.18 -29.92
CA THR A 1 40.92 -59.46 -30.17
C THR A 1 40.12 -59.43 -28.88
N ALA A 2 40.47 -58.52 -27.97
CA ALA A 2 39.71 -58.30 -26.74
C ALA A 2 38.72 -57.16 -27.00
N CYS A 3 37.42 -57.45 -26.92
CA CYS A 3 36.37 -56.44 -26.93
C CYS A 3 36.59 -55.50 -25.75
N ARG A 4 36.99 -54.26 -26.03
CA ARG A 4 36.92 -53.17 -25.05
C ARG A 4 35.45 -52.88 -24.79
N CYS A 5 34.97 -53.22 -23.60
CA CYS A 5 33.71 -52.71 -23.07
C CYS A 5 33.87 -51.19 -22.97
N VAL A 6 33.23 -50.46 -23.88
CA VAL A 6 33.07 -49.02 -23.77
C VAL A 6 32.02 -48.80 -22.69
N GLU A 7 32.47 -48.43 -21.50
CA GLU A 7 31.59 -47.93 -20.46
C GLU A 7 30.92 -46.65 -21.00
N SER A 8 29.64 -46.75 -21.36
CA SER A 8 28.85 -45.61 -21.80
C SER A 8 28.69 -44.64 -20.62
N LEU A 9 29.45 -43.55 -20.65
CA LEU A 9 29.27 -42.43 -19.74
C LEU A 9 27.82 -41.92 -19.86
N PRO A 10 27.12 -41.63 -18.74
CA PRO A 10 25.75 -41.12 -18.80
C PRO A 10 25.74 -39.78 -19.55
N ASP A 11 24.91 -39.70 -20.58
CA ASP A 11 24.70 -38.50 -21.39
C ASP A 11 24.40 -37.29 -20.50
N ALA A 12 25.36 -36.39 -20.36
CA ALA A 12 25.29 -35.17 -19.56
C ALA A 12 24.36 -34.10 -20.18
N SER A 13 23.32 -34.51 -20.90
CA SER A 13 22.52 -33.63 -21.75
C SER A 13 21.13 -33.31 -21.20
N GLN A 14 20.74 -33.84 -20.03
CA GLN A 14 19.43 -33.55 -19.44
C GLN A 14 19.53 -33.03 -18.00
N GLN A 15 19.24 -31.73 -17.84
CA GLN A 15 19.11 -31.05 -16.55
C GLN A 15 17.64 -31.01 -16.08
N LYS A 16 17.42 -30.85 -14.77
CA LYS A 16 16.07 -30.62 -14.23
C LYS A 16 15.56 -29.26 -14.72
N ASN A 17 14.46 -29.28 -15.49
CA ASN A 17 13.92 -28.09 -16.14
C ASN A 17 13.13 -27.15 -15.21
N HIS A 18 12.67 -27.61 -14.03
CA HIS A 18 11.96 -26.75 -13.07
C HIS A 18 12.04 -27.27 -11.63
N THR A 19 12.27 -26.40 -10.65
CA THR A 19 12.21 -26.74 -9.21
C THR A 19 11.75 -25.57 -8.34
N ALA A 20 10.92 -25.86 -7.35
CA ALA A 20 10.49 -24.91 -6.30
C ALA A 20 11.12 -25.20 -4.92
N ARG A 21 12.11 -26.10 -4.86
CA ARG A 21 12.61 -26.73 -3.62
C ARG A 21 13.06 -25.75 -2.53
N ASN A 22 13.57 -24.59 -2.89
CA ASN A 22 14.08 -23.59 -1.94
C ASN A 22 13.39 -22.22 -2.11
N LYS A 23 12.21 -22.18 -2.76
CA LYS A 23 11.48 -20.92 -2.93
C LYS A 23 10.85 -20.48 -1.60
N THR A 24 10.07 -21.39 -1.00
CA THR A 24 9.37 -21.16 0.27
C THR A 24 10.33 -20.82 1.41
N VAL A 25 11.42 -21.57 1.58
CA VAL A 25 12.39 -21.35 2.66
C VAL A 25 13.03 -19.95 2.57
N ARG A 26 13.36 -19.49 1.36
CA ARG A 26 13.92 -18.13 1.15
C ARG A 26 12.89 -17.04 1.39
N GLU A 27 11.64 -17.25 1.01
CA GLU A 27 10.54 -16.32 1.24
C GLU A 27 10.21 -16.20 2.73
N HIS A 28 10.20 -17.32 3.45
CA HIS A 28 10.04 -17.34 4.90
C HIS A 28 11.24 -16.73 5.63
N ALA A 29 12.47 -16.92 5.15
CA ALA A 29 13.67 -16.27 5.72
C ALA A 29 13.62 -14.74 5.62
N LYS A 30 13.02 -14.19 4.56
CA LYS A 30 12.76 -12.75 4.41
C LYS A 30 11.52 -12.27 5.18
N GLY A 31 10.68 -13.21 5.62
CA GLY A 31 9.36 -12.95 6.20
C GLY A 31 8.33 -12.62 5.12
N ILE A 32 7.27 -13.43 5.02
CA ILE A 32 6.12 -13.15 4.16
C ILE A 32 5.27 -12.07 4.86
N ARG A 33 5.59 -10.80 4.61
CA ARG A 33 4.91 -9.66 5.22
C ARG A 33 3.61 -9.37 4.48
N LYS A 34 2.52 -9.20 5.23
CA LYS A 34 1.26 -8.69 4.69
C LYS A 34 1.43 -7.22 4.27
N VAL A 35 0.71 -6.78 3.25
CA VAL A 35 0.66 -5.37 2.87
C VAL A 35 0.10 -4.58 4.07
N PRO A 36 0.74 -3.47 4.49
CA PRO A 36 0.25 -2.67 5.60
C PRO A 36 -1.10 -2.05 5.28
N ASN A 37 -2.00 -2.03 6.27
CA ASN A 37 -3.27 -1.31 6.17
C ASN A 37 -3.08 0.11 6.71
N PHE A 38 -3.04 1.10 5.82
CA PHE A 38 -2.97 2.51 6.19
C PHE A 38 -4.34 3.05 6.59
N ARG A 39 -4.38 4.03 7.53
CA ARG A 39 -5.63 4.69 7.98
C ARG A 39 -6.46 5.24 6.82
N TYR A 40 -5.80 5.84 5.83
CA TYR A 40 -6.43 6.38 4.64
C TYR A 40 -6.01 5.60 3.40
N LYS A 41 -7.00 5.10 2.63
CA LYS A 41 -6.78 4.38 1.37
C LYS A 41 -6.81 5.34 0.18
N PRO A 42 -6.05 5.06 -0.90
CA PRO A 42 -6.11 5.87 -2.12
C PRO A 42 -7.47 5.73 -2.82
N LEU A 43 -8.03 6.83 -3.32
CA LEU A 43 -9.32 6.88 -4.04
C LEU A 43 -9.20 6.49 -5.53
N LYS A 44 -8.15 5.76 -5.92
CA LYS A 44 -7.90 5.38 -7.32
C LYS A 44 -8.90 4.29 -7.73
N GLY A 45 -9.61 4.51 -8.84
CA GLY A 45 -10.64 3.58 -9.35
C GLY A 45 -12.06 3.89 -8.87
N MET A 46 -12.27 4.93 -8.06
CA MET A 46 -13.61 5.46 -7.79
C MET A 46 -14.18 6.21 -8.99
N ASP A 47 -15.50 6.30 -9.05
CA ASP A 47 -16.23 6.98 -10.12
C ASP A 47 -15.76 8.44 -10.31
N PRO A 48 -15.32 8.83 -11.51
CA PRO A 48 -14.95 10.21 -11.82
C PRO A 48 -16.06 11.24 -11.53
N LYS A 49 -17.35 10.88 -11.61
CA LYS A 49 -18.45 11.81 -11.26
C LYS A 49 -18.48 12.09 -9.76
N PHE A 50 -18.36 11.04 -8.96
CA PHE A 50 -18.25 11.16 -7.49
C PHE A 50 -17.01 11.97 -7.08
N LEU A 51 -15.84 11.68 -7.66
CA LEU A 51 -14.60 12.38 -7.33
C LEU A 51 -14.65 13.87 -7.70
N ARG A 52 -15.31 14.23 -8.81
CA ARG A 52 -15.52 15.64 -9.17
C ARG A 52 -16.34 16.36 -8.11
N ASN A 53 -17.46 15.78 -7.68
CA ASN A 53 -18.30 16.39 -6.65
C ASN A 53 -17.56 16.52 -5.30
N GLN A 54 -16.90 15.46 -4.85
CA GLN A 54 -16.12 15.49 -3.60
C GLN A 54 -15.04 16.58 -3.62
N ARG A 55 -14.34 16.75 -4.76
CA ARG A 55 -13.34 17.81 -4.93
C ARG A 55 -13.96 19.21 -4.84
N TYR A 56 -15.12 19.42 -5.45
CA TYR A 56 -15.82 20.70 -5.35
C TYR A 56 -16.26 20.98 -3.90
N ALA A 57 -16.91 20.02 -3.23
CA ALA A 57 -17.33 20.19 -1.84
C ALA A 57 -16.16 20.60 -0.93
N LYS A 58 -15.05 19.85 -0.97
CA LYS A 58 -13.84 20.17 -0.19
C LYS A 58 -13.21 21.50 -0.57
N LYS A 59 -13.26 21.89 -1.85
CA LYS A 59 -12.71 23.17 -2.34
C LYS A 59 -13.43 24.37 -1.76
N TRP A 60 -14.75 24.30 -1.60
CA TRP A 60 -15.56 25.46 -1.19
C TRP A 60 -15.89 25.49 0.30
N GLN A 61 -15.51 24.46 1.08
CA GLN A 61 -15.78 24.38 2.52
C GLN A 61 -14.96 25.37 3.36
N LYS A 62 -13.82 25.87 2.86
CA LYS A 62 -12.91 26.77 3.61
C LYS A 62 -12.94 28.24 3.14
N GLY A 63 -14.07 28.70 2.57
CA GLY A 63 -14.28 30.11 2.20
C GLY A 63 -14.00 30.45 0.73
N GLY A 64 -14.40 29.58 -0.21
CA GLY A 64 -14.12 29.84 -1.63
C GLY A 64 -15.14 30.73 -2.35
N ARG A 65 -16.25 31.13 -1.72
CA ARG A 65 -16.93 32.36 -2.11
C ARG A 65 -16.46 33.44 -1.16
N HIS A 66 -16.49 34.72 -1.56
CA HIS A 66 -16.51 35.82 -0.59
C HIS A 66 -17.58 35.46 0.45
N ALA A 67 -17.13 34.98 1.59
CA ALA A 67 -17.90 34.57 2.74
C ALA A 67 -17.12 35.22 3.84
N ASP A 68 -17.76 36.23 4.41
CA ASP A 68 -17.22 37.18 5.35
C ASP A 68 -16.55 36.44 6.52
N GLU A 69 -15.54 37.09 7.08
CA GLU A 69 -14.49 36.57 7.95
C GLU A 69 -14.97 36.05 9.33
N GLU A 70 -16.27 35.77 9.51
CA GLU A 70 -16.92 35.72 10.83
C GLU A 70 -17.08 34.31 11.42
N ASP A 71 -17.21 33.24 10.62
CA ASP A 71 -17.46 31.89 11.17
C ASP A 71 -16.19 31.10 11.57
N LYS A 72 -14.99 31.66 11.37
CA LYS A 72 -13.72 30.98 11.70
C LYS A 72 -13.18 31.25 13.10
N SER A 73 -13.74 32.23 13.82
CA SER A 73 -13.28 32.52 15.18
C SER A 73 -14.05 31.75 16.26
N GLU A 74 -15.13 31.04 15.93
CA GLU A 74 -15.95 30.36 16.93
C GLU A 74 -15.47 28.92 17.18
N GLU A 75 -15.18 28.12 16.13
CA GLU A 75 -14.72 26.73 16.31
C GLU A 75 -13.27 26.62 16.85
N ASP A 76 -12.35 27.54 16.50
CA ASP A 76 -10.97 27.54 17.04
C ASP A 76 -10.92 28.06 18.51
N VAL A 77 -11.89 28.87 18.95
CA VAL A 77 -11.97 29.34 20.35
C VAL A 77 -12.61 28.29 21.25
N GLU A 78 -13.61 27.54 20.76
CA GLU A 78 -14.18 26.42 21.53
C GLU A 78 -13.17 25.27 21.70
N GLU A 79 -12.32 24.97 20.70
CA GLU A 79 -11.24 23.98 20.85
C GLU A 79 -10.17 24.43 21.85
N GLU A 80 -9.83 25.74 21.90
CA GLU A 80 -8.89 26.29 22.88
C GLU A 80 -9.49 26.34 24.31
N GLU A 81 -10.79 26.65 24.47
CA GLU A 81 -11.48 26.63 25.77
C GLU A 81 -11.68 25.19 26.31
N GLU A 82 -11.94 24.21 25.43
CA GLU A 82 -12.03 22.79 25.83
C GLU A 82 -10.66 22.22 26.22
N GLU A 83 -9.57 22.64 25.58
CA GLU A 83 -8.21 22.25 25.98
C GLU A 83 -7.77 22.88 27.32
N GLU A 84 -8.21 24.10 27.65
CA GLU A 84 -7.92 24.74 28.95
C GLU A 84 -8.74 24.13 30.12
N GLU A 85 -9.95 23.64 29.90
CA GLU A 85 -10.75 22.98 30.95
C GLU A 85 -10.31 21.53 31.27
N GLU A 86 -9.54 20.88 30.39
CA GLU A 86 -9.03 19.51 30.64
C GLU A 86 -7.73 19.46 31.48
N ASP A 87 -7.04 20.59 31.69
CA ASP A 87 -5.72 20.65 32.35
C ASP A 87 -5.73 21.09 33.85
N ASP A 88 -6.88 21.47 34.45
CA ASP A 88 -7.04 21.89 35.88
C ASP A 88 -7.67 20.81 36.80
#